data_AF-A0A6A6HGZ0-F1
#
_entry.id   AF-A0A6A6HGZ0-F1
#
_cell.length_a   1.000
_cell.length_b   1.000
_cell.length_c   1.000
_cell.angle_alpha   90.00
_cell.angle_beta   90.00
_cell.angle_gamma   90.00
#
_symmetry.space_group_name_H-M   'P 1'
#
loop_
_entity.id
_entity.type
_entity.pdbx_description
1 polymer ?
#
loop_
_entity_poly.entity_id
_entity_poly.type
_entity_poly.pdbx_seq_one_letter_code
_entity_poly.pdbx_strand_id
1 'polypeptide(L)'
;MWMDCTSQEHICDANCADILCFKGLRVLQRDNTNRSGKNTKSGAGLQPFAGDADKIKRRGIPQPPPGFTSAEENTYEGTAQGGAYTHITAARPEEQNVQKNNIQASYRAADPPIAQKKWFYRNFKNFGNSAPHCAALMQNPPDKSICDKRTETDGFDPKDYTVELDDPNASGFKTFHLLWSGAKSPKKRADENEIEADDED
;
A
#
# COMPACT_ATOMS: atom_id res chain seq x y z
N MET A 1 7.38 -11.20 -13.64
CA MET A 1 7.60 -11.83 -12.32
C MET A 1 6.24 -12.16 -11.73
N TRP A 2 6.01 -13.39 -11.27
CA TRP A 2 4.82 -13.75 -10.50
C TRP A 2 5.16 -13.77 -9.02
N MET A 3 4.56 -12.87 -8.26
CA MET A 3 4.64 -12.83 -6.80
C MET A 3 3.57 -13.76 -6.23
N ASP A 4 4.00 -14.73 -5.42
CA ASP A 4 3.10 -15.58 -4.65
C ASP A 4 2.71 -14.84 -3.38
N CYS A 5 1.42 -14.56 -3.19
CA CYS A 5 0.91 -13.74 -2.10
C CYS A 5 0.50 -14.53 -0.86
N THR A 6 0.74 -15.84 -0.85
CA THR A 6 0.43 -16.69 0.31
C THR A 6 1.17 -16.18 1.55
N SER A 7 0.42 -15.94 2.64
CA SER A 7 0.92 -15.43 3.93
C SER A 7 1.48 -14.00 3.89
N GLN A 8 1.06 -13.20 2.92
CA GLN A 8 1.41 -11.79 2.75
C GLN A 8 0.35 -11.04 1.94
N GLU A 9 -0.90 -11.44 2.12
CA GLU A 9 -2.02 -11.02 1.29
C GLU A 9 -2.25 -9.50 1.40
N HIS A 10 -2.07 -8.90 2.59
CA HIS A 10 -2.24 -7.45 2.76
C HIS A 10 -1.14 -6.65 2.07
N ILE A 11 0.11 -7.09 2.13
CA ILE A 11 1.21 -6.46 1.38
C ILE A 11 0.98 -6.57 -0.13
N CYS A 12 0.51 -7.72 -0.61
CA CYS A 12 0.16 -7.86 -2.02
C CYS A 12 -0.98 -6.90 -2.39
N ASP A 13 -2.04 -6.83 -1.58
CA ASP A 13 -3.17 -5.93 -1.83
C ASP A 13 -2.73 -4.47 -1.86
N ALA A 14 -1.83 -4.05 -0.96
CA ALA A 14 -1.24 -2.71 -0.96
C ALA A 14 -0.51 -2.39 -2.26
N ASN A 15 0.35 -3.32 -2.72
CA ASN A 15 1.05 -3.17 -4.01
C ASN A 15 0.07 -3.12 -5.20
N CYS A 16 -1.02 -3.89 -5.15
CA CYS A 16 -2.05 -3.88 -6.18
C CYS A 16 -2.87 -2.59 -6.17
N ALA A 17 -3.24 -2.08 -5.00
CA ALA A 17 -3.91 -0.80 -4.81
C ALA A 17 -3.06 0.36 -5.31
N ASP A 18 -1.75 0.34 -5.02
CA ASP A 18 -0.78 1.30 -5.52
C ASP A 18 -0.81 1.40 -7.06
N ILE A 19 -0.64 0.26 -7.72
CA ILE A 19 -0.65 0.17 -9.19
C ILE A 19 -1.99 0.61 -9.76
N LEU A 20 -3.09 0.12 -9.18
CA LEU A 20 -4.43 0.26 -9.74
C LEU A 20 -5.02 1.65 -9.49
N CYS A 21 -4.85 2.18 -8.28
CA CYS A 21 -5.54 3.37 -7.78
C CYS A 21 -4.64 4.60 -7.66
N PHE A 22 -3.34 4.42 -7.40
CA PHE A 22 -2.40 5.55 -7.22
C PHE A 22 -1.43 5.71 -8.40
N LYS A 23 -1.67 5.00 -9.51
CA LYS A 23 -0.81 5.02 -10.72
C LYS A 23 0.62 4.56 -10.44
N GLY A 24 0.80 3.71 -9.44
CA GLY A 24 2.06 3.08 -9.12
C GLY A 24 2.63 2.25 -10.27
N LEU A 25 3.95 2.02 -10.25
CA LEU A 25 4.66 1.43 -11.38
C LEU A 25 4.52 -0.10 -11.42
N ARG A 26 3.78 -0.64 -12.39
CA ARG A 26 3.70 -2.11 -12.58
C ARG A 26 4.97 -2.72 -13.16
N VAL A 27 5.78 -1.92 -13.87
CA VAL A 27 7.05 -2.34 -14.49
C VAL A 27 8.20 -1.73 -13.73
N LEU A 28 9.08 -2.58 -13.20
CA LEU A 28 10.24 -2.16 -12.41
C LEU A 28 11.51 -2.75 -13.01
N GLN A 29 12.65 -2.15 -12.68
CA GLN A 29 13.96 -2.69 -13.02
C GLN A 29 14.64 -3.17 -11.74
N ARG A 30 15.09 -4.42 -11.69
CA ARG A 30 15.83 -4.94 -10.54
C ARG A 30 17.12 -4.14 -10.36
N ASP A 31 17.31 -3.56 -9.20
CA ASP A 31 18.51 -2.81 -8.85
C ASP A 31 18.80 -2.81 -7.35
N ASN A 32 19.67 -3.72 -6.93
CA ASN A 32 20.08 -3.86 -5.54
C ASN A 32 21.20 -2.88 -5.11
N THR A 33 21.59 -1.90 -5.95
CA THR A 33 22.56 -0.89 -5.53
C THR A 33 21.90 0.14 -4.60
N ASN A 34 22.64 0.57 -3.57
CA ASN A 34 22.23 1.61 -2.61
C ASN A 34 20.83 1.41 -1.97
N ARG A 35 20.49 0.16 -1.58
CA ARG A 35 19.19 -0.16 -0.95
C ARG A 35 18.90 0.71 0.29
N SER A 36 19.86 0.78 1.22
CA SER A 36 19.72 1.59 2.44
C SER A 36 19.45 3.07 2.13
N GLY A 37 20.13 3.64 1.13
CA GLY A 37 19.87 5.01 0.71
C GLY A 37 18.48 5.20 0.10
N LYS A 38 17.96 4.21 -0.63
CA LYS A 38 16.59 4.22 -1.16
C LYS A 38 15.57 4.12 -0.03
N ASN A 39 15.72 3.17 0.89
CA ASN A 39 14.85 3.03 2.06
C ASN A 39 14.79 4.29 2.95
N THR A 40 15.91 5.01 3.06
CA THR A 40 15.92 6.32 3.74
C THR A 40 15.16 7.38 2.94
N LYS A 41 15.35 7.43 1.62
CA LYS A 41 14.71 8.42 0.74
C LYS A 41 13.22 8.20 0.53
N SER A 42 12.72 6.98 0.63
CA SER A 42 11.28 6.68 0.63
C SER A 42 10.59 7.07 1.93
N GLY A 43 11.36 7.25 3.01
CA GLY A 43 10.83 7.49 4.34
C GLY A 43 10.43 6.21 5.08
N ALA A 44 10.53 5.04 4.47
CA ALA A 44 10.26 3.76 5.14
C ALA A 44 11.16 3.57 6.37
N GLY A 45 12.43 3.96 6.28
CA GLY A 45 13.39 3.93 7.40
C GLY A 45 13.02 4.84 8.59
N LEU A 46 12.08 5.77 8.44
CA LEU A 46 11.56 6.62 9.52
C LEU A 46 10.49 5.93 10.37
N GLN A 47 10.09 4.71 9.98
CA GLN A 47 9.04 3.92 10.61
C GLN A 47 7.74 4.74 10.81
N PRO A 48 7.14 5.26 9.71
CA PRO A 48 6.04 6.22 9.79
C PRO A 48 4.82 5.72 10.57
N PHE A 49 4.57 4.41 10.49
CA PHE A 49 3.44 3.71 11.09
C PHE A 49 3.74 3.12 12.48
N ALA A 50 4.93 3.36 13.03
CA ALA A 50 5.33 2.90 14.35
C ALA A 50 5.30 4.04 15.38
N GLY A 51 5.03 3.65 16.64
CA GLY A 51 4.96 4.54 17.79
C GLY A 51 3.54 4.70 18.32
N ASP A 52 3.37 5.68 19.20
CA ASP A 52 2.06 6.10 19.70
C ASP A 52 1.30 6.94 18.66
N ALA A 53 -0.01 7.09 18.87
CA ALA A 53 -0.90 7.81 17.96
C ALA A 53 -0.50 9.28 17.74
N ASP A 54 0.08 9.93 18.76
CA ASP A 54 0.52 11.33 18.64
C ASP A 54 1.73 11.45 17.70
N LYS A 55 2.68 10.52 17.75
CA LYS A 55 3.82 10.49 16.82
C LYS A 55 3.37 10.25 15.39
N ILE A 56 2.46 9.30 15.17
CA ILE A 56 1.93 8.99 13.83
C ILE A 56 1.15 10.19 13.28
N LYS A 57 0.27 10.78 14.10
CA LYS A 57 -0.50 11.98 13.74
C LYS A 57 0.39 13.18 13.41
N ARG A 58 1.47 13.42 14.17
CA ARG A 58 2.43 14.51 13.89
C ARG A 58 3.08 14.38 12.51
N ARG A 59 3.21 13.16 11.97
CA ARG A 59 3.74 12.90 10.63
C ARG A 59 2.70 13.12 9.51
N GLY A 60 1.45 13.44 9.84
CA GLY A 60 0.36 13.61 8.87
C GLY A 60 -0.35 12.31 8.49
N ILE A 61 -0.16 11.23 9.25
CA ILE A 61 -0.63 9.89 8.91
C ILE A 61 -1.78 9.48 9.85
N PRO A 62 -2.86 8.85 9.35
CA PRO A 62 -3.87 8.23 10.20
C PRO A 62 -3.30 7.00 10.95
N GLN A 63 -3.76 6.76 12.17
CA GLN A 63 -3.35 5.59 12.94
C GLN A 63 -3.83 4.30 12.25
N PRO A 64 -2.92 3.41 11.79
CA PRO A 64 -3.31 2.14 11.21
C PRO A 64 -3.87 1.17 12.27
N PRO A 65 -4.60 0.13 11.85
CA PRO A 65 -5.09 -0.92 12.74
C PRO A 65 -3.93 -1.59 13.51
N PRO A 66 -4.20 -2.19 14.68
CA PRO A 66 -3.20 -2.93 15.43
C PRO A 66 -2.46 -3.96 14.56
N GLY A 67 -1.14 -4.01 14.68
CA GLY A 67 -0.28 -4.91 13.91
C GLY A 67 0.28 -4.33 12.60
N PHE A 68 -0.30 -3.26 12.05
CA PHE A 68 0.17 -2.62 10.81
C PHE A 68 1.18 -1.51 11.08
N THR A 69 2.32 -1.87 11.68
CA THR A 69 3.32 -0.90 12.17
C THR A 69 4.54 -0.74 11.27
N SER A 70 4.66 -1.57 10.23
CA SER A 70 5.76 -1.50 9.27
C SER A 70 5.39 -0.68 8.03
N ALA A 71 6.39 -0.25 7.25
CA ALA A 71 6.20 0.48 6.00
C ALA A 71 6.60 -0.40 4.80
N GLU A 72 5.63 -0.76 3.97
CA GLU A 72 5.87 -1.41 2.68
C GLU A 72 6.22 -0.36 1.63
N GLU A 73 7.31 -0.57 0.88
CA GLU A 73 7.70 0.29 -0.24
C GLU A 73 7.10 -0.24 -1.55
N ASN A 74 6.05 0.40 -2.07
CA ASN A 74 5.36 -0.10 -3.27
C ASN A 74 6.23 -0.03 -4.54
N THR A 75 7.32 0.73 -4.52
CA THR A 75 8.46 0.54 -5.43
C THR A 75 9.66 0.09 -4.60
N TYR A 76 9.96 -1.21 -4.66
CA TYR A 76 10.92 -1.83 -3.74
C TYR A 76 12.27 -1.11 -3.75
N GLU A 77 12.90 -0.95 -2.58
CA GLU A 77 14.29 -0.46 -2.46
C GLU A 77 15.30 -1.27 -3.31
N GLY A 78 14.98 -2.52 -3.64
CA GLY A 78 15.74 -3.38 -4.56
C GLY A 78 15.47 -3.13 -6.05
N THR A 79 14.84 -2.01 -6.42
CA THR A 79 14.55 -1.62 -7.80
C THR A 79 15.10 -0.25 -8.13
N ALA A 80 15.30 0.06 -9.42
CA ALA A 80 15.88 1.33 -9.85
C ALA A 80 14.97 2.53 -9.53
N GLN A 81 13.67 2.28 -9.48
CA GLN A 81 12.62 3.27 -9.23
C GLN A 81 12.31 3.47 -7.75
N GLY A 82 12.80 2.61 -6.86
CA GLY A 82 12.62 2.76 -5.43
C GLY A 82 13.39 3.96 -4.87
N GLY A 83 12.93 4.48 -3.73
CA GLY A 83 13.57 5.55 -3.00
C GLY A 83 12.68 6.79 -2.92
N ALA A 84 13.19 7.93 -3.36
CA ALA A 84 12.45 9.18 -3.31
C ALA A 84 11.11 9.06 -4.07
N TYR A 85 10.03 9.60 -3.50
CA TYR A 85 8.67 9.55 -4.06
C TYR A 85 8.10 8.14 -4.23
N THR A 86 8.69 7.14 -3.56
CA THR A 86 8.04 5.83 -3.41
C THR A 86 6.84 5.99 -2.50
N HIS A 87 5.67 5.58 -2.99
CA HIS A 87 4.50 5.38 -2.13
C HIS A 87 4.81 4.29 -1.11
N ILE A 88 4.48 4.57 0.15
CA ILE A 88 4.61 3.62 1.24
C ILE A 88 3.25 3.32 1.85
N THR A 89 3.00 2.07 2.18
CA THR A 89 1.73 1.64 2.78
C THR A 89 1.99 0.96 4.12
N ALA A 90 1.10 1.16 5.10
CA ALA A 90 1.18 0.44 6.35
C ALA A 90 1.10 -1.08 6.11
N ALA A 91 1.92 -1.85 6.81
CA ALA A 91 2.05 -3.28 6.60
C ALA A 91 2.30 -4.03 7.92
N ARG A 92 1.97 -5.31 7.93
CA ARG A 92 2.28 -6.22 9.04
C ARG A 92 3.76 -6.63 8.99
N PRO A 93 4.54 -6.48 10.08
CA PRO A 93 5.95 -6.85 10.11
C PRO A 93 6.25 -8.30 9.72
N GLU A 94 5.38 -9.24 10.11
CA GLU A 94 5.51 -10.66 9.79
C GLU A 94 5.41 -10.94 8.29
N GLU A 95 4.54 -10.22 7.56
CA GLU A 95 4.37 -10.37 6.12
C GLU A 95 5.58 -9.84 5.33
N GLN A 96 6.25 -8.78 5.81
CA GLN A 96 7.43 -8.23 5.11
C GLN A 96 8.57 -9.25 5.00
N ASN A 97 8.76 -10.07 6.03
CA ASN A 97 9.78 -11.11 6.01
C ASN A 97 9.45 -12.19 4.96
N VAL A 98 8.18 -12.55 4.84
CA VAL A 98 7.68 -13.48 3.82
C VAL A 98 7.87 -12.87 2.43
N GLN A 99 7.49 -11.60 2.26
CA GLN A 99 7.62 -10.89 0.99
C GLN A 99 9.05 -10.84 0.48
N LYS A 100 10.00 -10.49 1.36
CA LYS A 100 11.42 -10.46 1.01
C LYS A 100 11.88 -11.80 0.42
N ASN A 101 11.50 -12.91 1.05
CA ASN A 101 11.85 -14.25 0.58
C ASN A 101 11.17 -14.58 -0.76
N ASN A 102 9.88 -14.24 -0.88
CA ASN A 102 9.10 -14.49 -2.09
C ASN A 102 9.59 -13.67 -3.28
N ILE A 103 9.94 -12.40 -3.11
CA ILE A 103 10.55 -11.58 -4.16
C ILE A 103 11.85 -12.22 -4.68
N GLN A 104 12.73 -12.65 -3.77
CA GLN A 104 13.99 -13.31 -4.18
C GLN A 104 13.75 -14.64 -4.88
N ALA A 105 12.78 -15.43 -4.42
CA ALA A 105 12.38 -16.67 -5.09
C ALA A 105 11.81 -16.38 -6.48
N SER A 106 10.93 -15.39 -6.63
CA SER A 106 10.34 -15.00 -7.91
C SER A 106 11.35 -14.45 -8.90
N TYR A 107 12.41 -13.76 -8.45
CA TYR A 107 13.52 -13.38 -9.33
C TYR A 107 14.28 -14.59 -9.90
N ARG A 108 14.50 -15.63 -9.07
CA ARG A 108 15.20 -16.85 -9.49
C ARG A 108 14.35 -17.76 -10.36
N ALA A 109 13.06 -17.84 -10.06
CA ALA A 109 12.11 -18.72 -10.75
C ALA A 109 11.56 -18.13 -12.06
N ALA A 110 11.82 -16.86 -12.35
CA ALA A 110 11.48 -16.28 -13.65
C ALA A 110 12.31 -16.95 -14.77
N ASP A 111 11.74 -17.00 -15.97
CA ASP A 111 12.40 -17.54 -17.16
C ASP A 111 12.46 -16.48 -18.28
N PRO A 112 13.64 -15.92 -18.61
CA PRO A 112 14.91 -16.14 -17.91
C PRO A 112 14.91 -15.50 -16.50
N PRO A 113 15.81 -15.93 -15.59
CA PRO A 113 15.92 -15.32 -14.26
C PRO A 113 16.15 -13.82 -14.34
N ILE A 114 15.49 -13.07 -13.44
CA ILE A 114 15.56 -11.60 -13.43
C ILE A 114 16.87 -11.18 -12.76
N ALA A 115 17.92 -11.03 -13.56
CA ALA A 115 19.21 -10.54 -13.10
C ALA A 115 19.18 -9.03 -12.76
N GLN A 116 20.27 -8.54 -12.18
CA GLN A 116 20.49 -7.12 -11.92
C GLN A 116 20.34 -6.29 -13.22
N LYS A 117 19.70 -5.11 -13.12
CA LYS A 117 19.31 -4.22 -14.23
C LYS A 117 18.31 -4.80 -15.24
N LYS A 118 17.73 -5.99 -15.00
CA LYS A 118 16.64 -6.50 -15.84
C LYS A 118 15.29 -5.93 -15.42
N TRP A 119 14.49 -5.60 -16.43
CA TRP A 119 13.11 -5.16 -16.26
C TRP A 119 12.19 -6.34 -16.01
N PHE A 120 11.18 -6.13 -15.19
CA PHE A 120 10.16 -7.13 -14.92
C PHE A 120 8.81 -6.46 -14.68
N TYR A 121 7.76 -7.19 -15.08
CA TYR A 121 6.38 -6.84 -14.78
C TYR A 121 5.98 -7.48 -13.44
N ARG A 122 5.33 -6.71 -12.57
CA ARG A 122 4.72 -7.20 -11.32
C ARG A 122 3.38 -7.85 -11.63
N ASN A 123 3.28 -9.15 -11.39
CA ASN A 123 2.04 -9.92 -11.38
C ASN A 123 1.87 -10.62 -10.05
N PHE A 124 0.63 -10.87 -9.65
CA PHE A 124 0.28 -11.40 -8.34
C PHE A 124 -0.58 -12.65 -8.51
N LYS A 125 -0.35 -13.65 -7.67
CA LYS A 125 -1.12 -14.89 -7.63
C LYS A 125 -1.29 -15.34 -6.18
N ASN A 126 -2.23 -16.26 -5.93
CA ASN A 126 -2.48 -16.82 -4.59
C ASN A 126 -2.74 -15.74 -3.52
N PHE A 127 -3.40 -14.64 -3.90
CA PHE A 127 -3.65 -13.51 -2.99
C PHE A 127 -4.95 -13.64 -2.17
N GLY A 128 -5.69 -14.74 -2.37
CA GLY A 128 -6.89 -15.03 -1.60
C GLY A 128 -8.00 -13.98 -1.76
N ASN A 129 -8.97 -14.02 -0.83
CA ASN A 129 -10.08 -13.06 -0.81
C ASN A 129 -9.75 -11.79 -0.02
N SER A 130 -8.65 -11.77 0.73
CA SER A 130 -8.18 -10.62 1.52
C SER A 130 -7.41 -9.59 0.70
N ALA A 131 -7.29 -9.79 -0.62
CA ALA A 131 -6.63 -8.87 -1.54
C ALA A 131 -7.54 -8.47 -2.72
N PRO A 132 -8.61 -7.71 -2.47
CA PRO A 132 -9.58 -7.33 -3.49
C PRO A 132 -9.00 -6.42 -4.58
N HIS A 133 -8.00 -5.58 -4.29
CA HIS A 133 -7.31 -4.78 -5.29
C HIS A 133 -6.46 -5.64 -6.22
N CYS A 134 -5.87 -6.73 -5.73
CA CYS A 134 -5.20 -7.69 -6.60
C CYS A 134 -6.18 -8.42 -7.53
N ALA A 135 -7.33 -8.85 -7.00
CA ALA A 135 -8.39 -9.42 -7.82
C ALA A 135 -8.80 -8.47 -8.95
N ALA A 136 -9.02 -7.19 -8.62
CA ALA A 136 -9.38 -6.14 -9.58
C ALA A 136 -8.26 -5.84 -10.61
N LEU A 137 -7.00 -5.74 -10.16
CA LEU A 137 -5.85 -5.48 -11.03
C LEU A 137 -5.60 -6.59 -12.06
N MET A 138 -5.95 -7.83 -11.70
CA MET A 138 -5.73 -9.01 -12.53
C MET A 138 -6.87 -9.28 -13.54
N GLN A 139 -7.95 -8.49 -13.52
CA GLN A 139 -8.98 -8.54 -14.56
C GLN A 139 -8.48 -7.98 -15.91
N ASN A 140 -9.20 -8.28 -16.99
CA ASN A 140 -8.92 -7.75 -18.32
C ASN A 140 -10.18 -7.14 -18.95
N PRO A 141 -10.35 -5.80 -18.95
CA PRO A 141 -9.43 -4.81 -18.38
C PRO A 141 -9.45 -4.80 -16.84
N PRO A 142 -8.45 -4.20 -16.17
CA PRO A 142 -8.47 -4.02 -14.72
C PRO A 142 -9.69 -3.22 -14.25
N ASP A 143 -10.34 -3.66 -13.17
CA ASP A 143 -11.53 -3.00 -12.61
C ASP A 143 -11.12 -1.81 -11.71
N LYS A 144 -11.23 -0.60 -12.23
CA LYS A 144 -10.91 0.63 -11.48
C LYS A 144 -12.03 1.09 -10.55
N SER A 145 -13.23 0.52 -10.62
CA SER A 145 -14.35 0.95 -9.78
C SER A 145 -14.12 0.70 -8.28
N ILE A 146 -13.18 -0.20 -7.96
CA ILE A 146 -12.72 -0.47 -6.60
C ILE A 146 -11.98 0.72 -5.97
N CYS A 147 -11.37 1.60 -6.78
CA CYS A 147 -10.57 2.71 -6.27
C CYS A 147 -11.41 3.76 -5.54
N ASP A 148 -12.69 3.87 -5.88
CA ASP A 148 -13.63 4.83 -5.30
C ASP A 148 -14.40 4.30 -4.08
N LYS A 149 -14.16 3.05 -3.66
CA LYS A 149 -14.89 2.37 -2.57
C LYS A 149 -13.94 1.87 -1.51
N ARG A 150 -14.36 1.80 -0.25
CA ARG A 150 -13.58 1.06 0.76
C ARG A 150 -13.73 -0.43 0.54
N THR A 151 -12.62 -1.16 0.62
CA THR A 151 -12.60 -2.63 0.57
C THR A 151 -11.81 -3.17 1.76
N GLU A 152 -12.27 -2.80 2.95
CA GLU A 152 -11.64 -3.21 4.20
C GLU A 152 -11.65 -4.74 4.35
N THR A 153 -10.49 -5.31 4.63
CA THR A 153 -10.34 -6.68 5.13
C THR A 153 -9.56 -6.63 6.44
N ASP A 154 -10.05 -7.28 7.50
CA ASP A 154 -9.49 -7.18 8.85
C ASP A 154 -9.39 -5.72 9.37
N GLY A 155 -10.33 -4.86 8.96
CA GLY A 155 -10.32 -3.43 9.31
C GLY A 155 -9.23 -2.61 8.60
N PHE A 156 -8.60 -3.17 7.56
CA PHE A 156 -7.54 -2.53 6.79
C PHE A 156 -7.94 -2.40 5.32
N ASP A 157 -7.93 -1.17 4.81
CA ASP A 157 -7.89 -0.87 3.37
C ASP A 157 -6.54 -0.19 3.09
N PRO A 158 -5.68 -0.74 2.22
CA PRO A 158 -4.36 -0.15 1.96
C PRO A 158 -4.43 1.30 1.50
N LYS A 159 -5.53 1.73 0.86
CA LYS A 159 -5.68 3.10 0.38
C LYS A 159 -5.74 4.12 1.52
N ASP A 160 -6.37 3.77 2.65
CA ASP A 160 -6.46 4.62 3.84
C ASP A 160 -5.09 4.89 4.49
N TYR A 161 -4.08 4.07 4.18
CA TYR A 161 -2.77 4.11 4.83
C TYR A 161 -1.61 4.15 3.85
N THR A 162 -1.86 4.53 2.59
CA THR A 162 -0.81 4.76 1.59
C THR A 162 -0.44 6.23 1.54
N VAL A 163 0.81 6.53 1.82
CA VAL A 163 1.35 7.88 1.92
C VAL A 163 2.61 8.03 1.05
N GLU A 164 3.00 9.26 0.78
CA GLU A 164 4.28 9.60 0.18
C GLU A 164 4.98 10.67 1.05
N LEU A 165 6.31 10.63 1.10
CA LEU A 165 7.11 11.59 1.85
C LEU A 165 7.15 12.95 1.14
N ASP A 166 6.78 14.03 1.83
CA ASP A 166 6.61 15.36 1.21
C ASP A 166 7.90 15.93 0.61
N ASP A 167 9.01 15.82 1.36
CA ASP A 167 10.34 16.21 0.87
C ASP A 167 11.39 15.17 1.31
N PRO A 168 11.86 14.32 0.37
CA PRO A 168 12.88 13.33 0.65
C PRO A 168 14.24 13.95 1.05
N ASN A 169 14.50 15.19 0.66
CA ASN A 169 15.76 15.90 0.94
C ASN A 169 15.67 16.88 2.12
N ALA A 170 14.47 17.11 2.68
CA ALA A 170 14.30 18.00 3.83
C ALA A 170 15.20 17.60 4.99
N SER A 171 15.87 18.58 5.57
CA SER A 171 16.56 18.47 6.86
C SER A 171 15.55 18.67 7.99
N GLY A 172 15.58 17.80 9.01
CA GLY A 172 14.73 17.95 10.20
C GLY A 172 13.50 17.04 10.18
N PHE A 173 12.40 17.54 10.75
CA PHE A 173 11.16 16.77 10.87
C PHE A 173 10.53 16.54 9.50
N LYS A 174 10.11 15.30 9.24
CA LYS A 174 9.55 14.87 7.96
C LYS A 174 8.08 14.50 8.13
N THR A 175 7.26 14.98 7.20
CA THR A 175 5.83 14.70 7.09
C THR A 175 5.55 13.89 5.83
N PHE A 176 4.38 13.28 5.82
CA PHE A 176 3.87 12.49 4.71
C PHE A 176 2.50 13.01 4.32
N HIS A 177 2.20 12.96 3.03
CA HIS A 177 0.86 13.22 2.53
C HIS A 177 0.16 11.91 2.22
N LEU A 178 -1.11 11.82 2.63
CA LEU A 178 -1.99 10.70 2.32
C LEU A 178 -2.43 10.77 0.86
N LEU A 179 -2.26 9.68 0.12
CA LEU A 179 -2.62 9.64 -1.30
C LEU A 179 -4.12 9.50 -1.53
N TRP A 180 -4.83 8.88 -0.58
CA TRP A 180 -6.27 8.72 -0.65
C TRP A 180 -6.98 9.74 0.22
N SER A 181 -7.76 10.63 -0.40
CA SER A 181 -8.61 11.59 0.33
C SER A 181 -9.97 11.00 0.76
N GLY A 182 -10.10 9.67 0.75
CA GLY A 182 -11.35 8.96 0.98
C GLY A 182 -12.27 8.91 -0.24
N ALA A 183 -13.21 7.97 -0.23
CA ALA A 183 -14.45 8.11 -0.98
C ALA A 183 -15.17 9.31 -0.38
N LYS A 184 -15.65 10.26 -1.21
CA LYS A 184 -16.64 11.24 -0.72
C LYS A 184 -17.67 10.43 0.04
N SER A 185 -17.82 10.67 1.35
CA SER A 185 -18.83 9.97 2.13
C SER A 185 -20.11 9.99 1.31
N PRO A 186 -20.80 8.86 1.09
CA PRO A 186 -22.17 8.94 0.60
C PRO A 186 -22.84 9.92 1.56
N LYS A 187 -23.35 11.05 1.03
CA LYS A 187 -24.10 12.00 1.84
C LYS A 187 -25.02 11.15 2.71
N LYS A 188 -24.89 11.28 4.03
CA LYS A 188 -25.77 10.65 5.02
C LYS A 188 -27.17 10.69 4.40
N ARG A 189 -27.73 9.52 4.06
CA ARG A 189 -29.13 9.44 3.64
C ARG A 189 -29.86 10.06 4.82
N ALA A 190 -30.45 11.24 4.59
CA ALA A 190 -31.19 11.92 5.63
C ALA A 190 -32.17 10.90 6.22
N ASP A 191 -32.20 10.84 7.54
CA ASP A 191 -33.15 10.04 8.30
C ASP A 191 -34.56 10.46 7.88
N GLU A 192 -35.15 9.76 6.90
CA GLU A 192 -36.59 9.69 6.70
C GLU A 192 -37.11 8.72 7.76
N ASN A 193 -37.32 9.24 8.97
CA ASN A 193 -38.26 8.74 9.96
C ASN A 193 -38.48 9.84 11.01
N GLU A 194 -38.98 10.99 10.56
CA GLU A 194 -39.94 11.74 11.38
C GLU A 194 -41.23 10.91 11.38
N ILE A 195 -41.41 10.10 12.42
CA ILE A 195 -42.75 9.67 12.82
C ILE A 195 -43.24 10.81 13.71
N GLU A 196 -44.17 11.58 13.16
CA GLU A 196 -44.99 12.55 13.89
C GLU A 196 -45.61 11.85 15.10
N ALA A 197 -45.28 12.35 16.29
CA ALA A 197 -46.06 12.08 17.48
C ALA A 197 -47.22 13.09 17.46
N ASP A 198 -48.37 12.63 16.97
CA ASP A 198 -49.63 13.31 17.24
C ASP A 198 -50.05 12.98 18.68
N ASP A 199 -49.79 13.95 19.56
CA ASP A 199 -50.52 14.14 20.80
C ASP A 199 -51.93 14.66 20.44
N GLU A 200 -52.98 13.88 20.69
CA GLU A 200 -54.33 14.41 20.90
C GLU A 200 -54.91 13.85 22.22
N ASP A 201 -55.59 14.78 22.91
CA ASP A 201 -56.08 14.78 24.29
C ASP A 201 -57.09 13.67 24.68
#